data_AF-F9UG58-F1
#
_entry.id   AF-F9UG58-F1
#
_cell.length_a   1.000
_cell.length_b   1.000
_cell.length_c   1.000
_cell.angle_alpha   90.00
_cell.angle_beta   90.00
_cell.angle_gamma   90.00
#
_symmetry.space_group_name_H-M   'P 1'
#
loop_
_entity.id
_entity.type
_entity.pdbx_description
1 polymer ?
#
loop_
_entity_poly.entity_id
_entity_poly.type
_entity_poly.pdbx_seq_one_letter_code
_entity_poly.pdbx_strand_id
1 'polypeptide(L)'
;MSDLEGYLIIETRGDRPGLVRVFSSPQNPTPSDVAAADPTRPRIRYAAFFPALHVARMHAQTALRRSMLDAEAGLYRTDPVTAAAAVDAIDLSHRRVYLAPEIESDPGFRAARVKRSRRHRLANHIWTAVGVLALILLFLFAQIPVF
;
A
#
# COMPACT_ATOMS: atom_id res chain seq x y z
N MET A 1 -7.72 -5.64 21.85
CA MET A 1 -8.19 -6.31 20.62
C MET A 1 -7.15 -6.01 19.56
N SER A 2 -6.58 -7.04 18.96
CA SER A 2 -5.27 -6.98 18.30
C SER A 2 -5.25 -6.04 17.09
N ASP A 3 -4.55 -4.89 17.21
CA ASP A 3 -4.21 -3.97 16.09
C ASP A 3 -3.28 -4.61 15.02
N LEU A 4 -3.15 -5.94 15.06
CA LEU A 4 -2.28 -6.71 14.19
C LEU A 4 -2.95 -6.98 12.85
N GLU A 5 -4.27 -7.15 12.79
CA GLU A 5 -5.00 -7.41 11.54
C GLU A 5 -6.19 -6.47 11.35
N GLY A 6 -6.60 -6.26 10.10
CA GLY A 6 -7.78 -5.47 9.79
C GLY A 6 -7.73 -4.85 8.40
N TYR A 7 -8.53 -3.82 8.20
CA TYR A 7 -8.77 -3.20 6.91
C TYR A 7 -8.00 -1.89 6.79
N LEU A 8 -7.32 -1.72 5.66
CA LEU A 8 -6.77 -0.44 5.24
C LEU A 8 -7.70 0.15 4.18
N ILE A 9 -8.29 1.29 4.52
CA ILE A 9 -9.38 1.91 3.76
C ILE A 9 -8.92 3.25 3.20
N ILE A 10 -9.34 3.53 1.97
CA ILE A 10 -9.11 4.79 1.28
C ILE A 10 -10.44 5.46 1.02
N GLU A 11 -10.58 6.69 1.50
CA GLU A 11 -11.76 7.52 1.34
C GLU A 11 -11.44 8.83 0.62
N THR A 12 -12.43 9.32 -0.10
CA THR A 12 -12.43 10.64 -0.73
C THR A 12 -13.72 11.37 -0.36
N ARG A 13 -13.70 12.70 -0.38
CA ARG A 13 -14.91 13.51 -0.32
C ARG A 13 -15.05 14.35 -1.58
N GLY A 14 -16.28 14.53 -2.07
CA GLY A 14 -16.55 15.32 -3.26
C GLY A 14 -16.33 16.81 -3.05
N ASP A 15 -16.54 17.30 -1.82
CA ASP A 15 -16.30 18.70 -1.42
C ASP A 15 -14.81 19.08 -1.31
N ARG A 16 -13.90 18.10 -1.34
CA ARG A 16 -12.44 18.30 -1.25
C ARG A 16 -11.70 17.45 -2.29
N PRO A 17 -11.79 17.81 -3.59
CA PRO A 17 -11.10 17.06 -4.64
C PRO A 17 -9.58 17.08 -4.44
N GLY A 18 -8.93 15.97 -4.78
CA GLY A 18 -7.47 15.80 -4.63
C GLY A 18 -6.99 15.57 -3.20
N LEU A 19 -7.91 15.39 -2.25
CA LEU A 19 -7.62 14.91 -0.91
C LEU A 19 -8.12 13.48 -0.72
N VAL A 20 -7.26 12.66 -0.14
CA VAL A 20 -7.53 11.26 0.17
C VAL A 20 -7.22 11.03 1.63
N ARG A 21 -8.12 10.32 2.31
CA ARG A 21 -7.90 9.84 3.66
C ARG A 21 -7.58 8.34 3.62
N VAL A 22 -6.48 7.94 4.26
CA VAL A 22 -6.09 6.54 4.42
C VAL A 22 -6.08 6.22 5.91
N PHE A 23 -6.89 5.27 6.32
CA PHE A 23 -7.02 4.89 7.73
C PHE A 23 -7.23 3.39 7.90
N SER A 24 -6.90 2.92 9.10
CA SER A 24 -7.09 1.54 9.53
C SER A 24 -8.43 1.39 10.22
N SER A 25 -9.16 0.32 9.93
CA SER A 25 -10.39 -0.07 10.61
C SER A 25 -10.37 -1.57 10.92
N PRO A 26 -10.78 -2.00 12.13
CA PRO A 26 -10.97 -3.41 12.42
C PRO A 26 -12.24 -3.97 11.75
N GLN A 27 -13.17 -3.10 11.34
CA GLN A 27 -14.46 -3.48 10.76
C GLN A 27 -14.42 -3.42 9.24
N ASN A 28 -15.05 -4.39 8.62
CA ASN A 28 -15.26 -4.43 7.17
C ASN A 28 -16.13 -3.23 6.76
N PRO A 29 -15.75 -2.44 5.74
CA PRO A 29 -16.61 -1.38 5.22
C PRO A 29 -17.98 -1.89 4.83
N THR A 30 -19.03 -1.15 5.22
CA THR A 30 -20.41 -1.51 4.87
C THR A 30 -20.78 -0.98 3.48
N PRO A 31 -21.78 -1.58 2.80
CA PRO A 31 -22.22 -1.10 1.49
C PRO A 31 -22.67 0.37 1.47
N SER A 32 -23.17 0.87 2.61
CA SER A 32 -23.58 2.26 2.79
C SER A 32 -22.42 3.25 2.71
N ASP A 33 -21.22 2.83 3.13
CA ASP A 33 -19.99 3.65 3.08
C ASP A 33 -19.42 3.75 1.66
N VAL A 34 -19.77 2.77 0.83
CA VAL A 34 -19.34 2.65 -0.57
C VAL A 34 -20.25 3.44 -1.52
N ALA A 35 -21.55 3.45 -1.24
CA ALA A 35 -22.60 4.01 -2.08
C ALA A 35 -22.97 5.47 -1.75
N ALA A 36 -22.16 6.19 -0.97
CA ALA A 36 -22.43 7.59 -0.62
C ALA A 36 -22.69 8.44 -1.87
N ALA A 37 -23.97 8.76 -2.12
CA ALA A 37 -24.42 9.56 -3.25
C ALA A 37 -24.26 11.07 -2.99
N ASP A 38 -24.13 11.44 -1.72
CA ASP A 38 -23.95 12.82 -1.28
C ASP A 38 -22.46 13.23 -1.43
N PRO A 39 -22.13 14.28 -2.20
CA PRO A 39 -20.76 14.74 -2.39
C PRO A 39 -20.10 15.27 -1.11
N THR A 40 -20.87 15.61 -0.08
CA THR A 40 -20.34 16.07 1.21
C THR A 40 -19.94 14.92 2.14
N ARG A 41 -20.39 13.69 1.85
CA ARG A 41 -20.07 12.50 2.63
C ARG A 41 -18.77 11.84 2.14
N PRO A 42 -17.99 11.24 3.06
CA PRO A 42 -16.86 10.41 2.67
C PRO A 42 -17.38 9.19 1.89
N ARG A 43 -16.72 8.91 0.76
CA ARG A 43 -16.97 7.75 -0.07
C ARG A 43 -15.73 6.89 -0.11
N ILE A 44 -15.89 5.61 0.23
CA ILE A 44 -14.81 4.64 0.13
C ILE A 44 -14.49 4.38 -1.34
N ARG A 45 -13.21 4.42 -1.66
CA ARG A 45 -12.67 4.19 -3.00
C ARG A 45 -11.91 2.88 -3.12
N TYR A 46 -11.33 2.43 -2.01
CA TYR A 46 -10.57 1.19 -1.95
C TYR A 46 -10.58 0.66 -0.51
N ALA A 47 -10.68 -0.66 -0.36
CA ALA A 47 -10.47 -1.33 0.90
C ALA A 47 -9.79 -2.68 0.69
N ALA A 48 -8.79 -2.97 1.53
CA ALA A 48 -8.15 -4.28 1.56
C ALA A 48 -7.91 -4.72 2.99
N PHE A 49 -8.04 -6.03 3.22
CA PHE A 49 -7.73 -6.69 4.48
C PHE A 49 -6.25 -7.10 4.50
N PHE A 50 -5.59 -6.80 5.61
CA PHE A 50 -4.21 -7.16 5.89
C PHE A 50 -4.13 -7.95 7.20
N PRO A 51 -3.50 -9.15 7.21
CA PRO A 51 -3.18 -9.88 8.43
C PRO A 51 -2.13 -9.16 9.31
N ALA A 52 -1.38 -8.22 8.72
CA ALA A 52 -0.36 -7.40 9.36
C ALA A 52 -0.65 -5.90 9.12
N LEU A 53 -1.77 -5.43 9.64
CA LEU A 53 -2.32 -4.08 9.44
C LEU A 53 -1.36 -2.97 9.84
N HIS A 54 -0.67 -3.12 10.98
CA HIS A 54 0.30 -2.10 11.40
C HIS A 54 1.43 -1.95 10.37
N VAL A 55 1.92 -3.06 9.80
CA VAL A 55 2.99 -3.07 8.80
C VAL A 55 2.47 -2.43 7.52
N ALA A 56 1.26 -2.80 7.10
CA ALA A 56 0.59 -2.22 5.95
C ALA A 56 0.41 -0.70 6.08
N ARG A 57 0.00 -0.21 7.26
CA ARG A 57 -0.12 1.23 7.54
C ARG A 57 1.22 1.95 7.41
N MET A 58 2.30 1.39 7.95
CA MET A 58 3.65 1.96 7.79
C MET A 58 4.09 2.00 6.33
N HIS A 59 3.83 0.93 5.55
CA HIS A 59 4.13 0.93 4.12
C HIS A 59 3.31 1.99 3.36
N ALA A 60 2.02 2.13 3.67
CA ALA A 60 1.16 3.14 3.06
C ALA A 60 1.66 4.56 3.37
N GLN A 61 1.98 4.84 4.63
CA GLN A 61 2.57 6.12 5.05
C GLN A 61 3.89 6.39 4.32
N THR A 62 4.79 5.40 4.28
CA THR A 62 6.08 5.52 3.58
C THR A 62 5.89 5.77 2.09
N ALA A 63 4.90 5.09 1.49
CA ALA A 63 4.55 5.17 0.09
C ALA A 63 3.96 6.54 -0.29
N LEU A 64 3.22 7.17 0.63
CA LEU A 64 2.52 8.44 0.42
C LEU A 64 3.14 9.62 1.15
N ARG A 65 4.33 9.46 1.76
CA ARG A 65 4.99 10.48 2.59
C ARG A 65 5.15 11.85 1.92
N ARG A 66 5.36 11.88 0.60
CA ARG A 66 5.55 13.12 -0.17
C ARG A 66 4.27 13.91 -0.38
N SER A 67 3.12 13.26 -0.20
CA SER A 67 1.79 13.85 -0.29
C SER A 67 1.11 13.97 1.08
N MET A 68 1.81 13.73 2.19
CA MET A 68 1.21 13.76 3.51
C MET A 68 0.87 15.20 3.92
N LEU A 69 -0.38 15.43 4.33
CA LEU A 69 -0.84 16.70 4.89
C LEU A 69 -0.99 16.59 6.42
N ASP A 70 -1.59 15.50 6.87
CA ASP A 70 -1.81 15.23 8.28
C ASP A 70 -1.63 13.72 8.54
N ALA A 71 -0.57 13.38 9.27
CA ALA A 71 -0.23 12.00 9.58
C ALA A 71 -1.21 11.34 10.56
N GLU A 72 -1.78 12.13 11.47
CA GLU A 72 -2.67 11.67 12.53
C GLU A 72 -4.06 11.41 11.97
N ALA A 73 -4.59 12.34 11.16
CA ALA A 73 -5.85 12.16 10.46
C ALA A 73 -5.76 11.18 9.27
N GLY A 74 -4.55 10.83 8.85
CA GLY A 74 -4.27 10.00 7.68
C GLY A 74 -4.63 10.71 6.38
N LEU A 75 -4.43 12.03 6.30
CA LEU A 75 -4.82 12.86 5.16
C LEU A 75 -3.64 13.10 4.22
N TYR A 76 -3.89 12.89 2.92
CA TYR A 76 -2.89 13.03 1.87
C TYR A 76 -3.44 13.84 0.69
N ARG A 77 -2.57 14.65 0.08
CA ARG A 77 -2.82 15.40 -1.16
C ARG A 77 -2.42 14.56 -2.38
N THR A 78 -3.29 13.67 -2.79
CA THR A 78 -3.09 12.79 -3.94
C THR A 78 -4.44 12.39 -4.54
N ASP A 79 -4.45 11.91 -5.77
CA ASP A 79 -5.65 11.35 -6.38
C ASP A 79 -5.94 9.94 -5.83
N PRO A 80 -7.21 9.50 -5.83
CA PRO A 80 -7.60 8.20 -5.27
C PRO A 80 -6.99 7.01 -6.02
N VAL A 81 -6.68 7.17 -7.31
CA VAL A 81 -6.07 6.11 -8.13
C VAL A 81 -4.64 5.84 -7.67
N THR A 82 -3.85 6.90 -7.48
CA THR A 82 -2.48 6.82 -6.94
C THR A 82 -2.47 6.28 -5.53
N ALA A 83 -3.39 6.72 -4.66
CA ALA A 83 -3.50 6.20 -3.30
C ALA A 83 -3.86 4.71 -3.29
N ALA A 84 -4.87 4.29 -4.07
CA ALA A 84 -5.26 2.89 -4.20
C ALA A 84 -4.11 2.04 -4.75
N ALA A 85 -3.41 2.52 -5.78
CA ALA A 85 -2.26 1.81 -6.34
C ALA A 85 -1.10 1.73 -5.34
N ALA A 86 -0.91 2.74 -4.47
CA ALA A 86 0.10 2.72 -3.44
C ALA A 86 -0.18 1.65 -2.37
N VAL A 87 -1.43 1.52 -1.94
CA VAL A 87 -1.85 0.50 -0.96
C VAL A 87 -1.86 -0.90 -1.58
N ASP A 88 -2.36 -1.04 -2.80
CA ASP A 88 -2.47 -2.34 -3.47
C ASP A 88 -1.12 -2.92 -3.91
N ALA A 89 -0.11 -2.07 -4.07
CA ALA A 89 1.27 -2.47 -4.38
C ALA A 89 2.12 -2.72 -3.13
N ILE A 90 1.53 -2.67 -1.92
CA ILE A 90 2.22 -3.10 -0.70
C ILE A 90 2.53 -4.60 -0.83
N ASP A 91 3.81 -4.95 -0.69
CA ASP A 91 4.32 -6.31 -0.84
C ASP A 91 4.10 -7.14 0.43
N LEU A 92 2.83 -7.16 0.88
CA LEU A 92 2.34 -7.97 1.99
C LEU A 92 1.15 -8.79 1.48
N SER A 93 0.98 -9.98 2.05
CA SER A 93 -0.23 -10.76 1.81
C SER A 93 -1.45 -9.94 2.21
N HIS A 94 -2.35 -9.70 1.27
CA HIS A 94 -3.56 -8.94 1.49
C HIS A 94 -4.69 -9.45 0.60
N ARG A 95 -5.92 -9.23 1.05
CA ARG A 95 -7.13 -9.53 0.27
C ARG A 95 -7.83 -8.23 -0.05
N ARG A 96 -7.94 -7.90 -1.33
CA ARG A 96 -8.75 -6.77 -1.77
C ARG A 96 -10.23 -7.07 -1.51
N VAL A 97 -10.88 -6.19 -0.79
CA VAL A 97 -12.29 -6.33 -0.38
C VAL A 97 -13.18 -5.48 -1.26
N TYR A 98 -12.72 -4.26 -1.55
CA TYR A 98 -13.44 -3.32 -2.39
C TYR A 98 -12.49 -2.49 -3.23
N LEU A 99 -12.87 -2.24 -4.48
CA LEU A 99 -12.25 -1.29 -5.37
C LEU A 99 -13.35 -0.60 -6.16
N ALA A 100 -13.33 0.72 -6.17
CA ALA A 100 -14.26 1.52 -6.94
C ALA A 100 -14.13 1.20 -8.45
N PRO A 101 -15.23 0.91 -9.18
CA PRO A 101 -15.18 0.57 -10.61
C PRO A 101 -14.50 1.65 -11.45
N GLU A 102 -14.63 2.92 -11.05
CA GLU A 102 -13.98 4.05 -11.71
C GLU A 102 -12.44 3.97 -11.63
N ILE A 103 -11.90 3.36 -10.56
CA ILE A 103 -10.46 3.16 -10.38
C ILE A 103 -10.01 1.86 -11.07
N GLU A 104 -10.84 0.82 -11.05
CA GLU A 104 -10.50 -0.45 -11.72
C GLU A 104 -10.37 -0.31 -13.24
N SER A 105 -11.23 0.54 -13.82
CA SER A 105 -11.23 0.86 -15.25
C SER A 105 -10.15 1.87 -15.65
N ASP A 106 -9.51 2.55 -14.69
CA ASP A 106 -8.48 3.54 -14.96
C ASP A 106 -7.16 2.87 -15.39
N PRO A 107 -6.63 3.15 -16.60
CA PRO A 107 -5.35 2.60 -17.06
C PRO A 107 -4.16 3.07 -16.20
N GLY A 108 -4.26 4.25 -15.59
CA GLY A 108 -3.30 4.82 -14.64
C GLY A 108 -3.17 3.98 -13.38
N PHE A 109 -4.25 3.33 -12.91
CA PHE A 109 -4.21 2.42 -11.76
C PHE A 109 -3.25 1.25 -12.02
N ARG A 110 -3.41 0.57 -13.16
CA ARG A 110 -2.56 -0.55 -13.55
C ARG A 110 -1.12 -0.13 -13.75
N ALA A 111 -0.89 1.01 -14.43
CA ALA A 111 0.45 1.54 -14.65
C ALA A 111 1.16 1.91 -13.34
N ALA A 112 0.47 2.60 -12.42
CA ALA A 112 1.00 2.96 -11.11
C ALA A 112 1.33 1.72 -10.26
N ARG A 113 0.43 0.72 -10.27
CA ARG A 113 0.63 -0.57 -9.59
C ARG A 113 1.86 -1.30 -10.11
N VAL A 114 1.99 -1.44 -11.44
CA VAL A 114 3.12 -2.15 -12.08
C VAL A 114 4.44 -1.41 -11.88
N LYS A 115 4.45 -0.09 -12.01
CA LYS A 115 5.65 0.73 -11.78
C LYS A 115 6.17 0.56 -10.35
N ARG A 116 5.25 0.50 -9.38
CA ARG A 116 5.58 0.34 -7.97
C ARG A 116 6.05 -1.07 -7.65
N SER A 117 5.37 -2.10 -8.15
CA SER A 117 5.79 -3.50 -7.95
C SER A 117 7.14 -3.83 -8.60
N ARG A 118 7.44 -3.27 -9.78
CA ARG A 118 8.75 -3.46 -10.45
C ARG A 118 9.91 -2.91 -9.64
N ARG A 119 9.75 -1.73 -9.00
CA ARG A 119 10.79 -1.15 -8.14
C ARG A 119 11.12 -2.06 -6.96
N HIS A 120 10.10 -2.67 -6.36
CA HIS A 120 10.29 -3.60 -5.25
C HIS A 120 10.95 -4.92 -5.69
N ARG A 121 10.56 -5.47 -6.86
CA ARG A 121 11.18 -6.69 -7.40
C ARG A 121 12.66 -6.53 -7.74
N LEU A 122 13.04 -5.39 -8.33
CA LEU A 122 14.44 -5.12 -8.65
C LEU A 122 15.30 -5.02 -7.39
N ALA A 123 14.81 -4.32 -6.36
CA ALA A 123 15.51 -4.23 -5.09
C ALA A 123 15.71 -5.63 -4.46
N ASN A 124 14.69 -6.48 -4.49
CA ASN A 124 14.78 -7.82 -3.91
C ASN A 124 15.78 -8.71 -4.67
N HIS A 125 15.83 -8.60 -6.00
CA HIS A 125 16.78 -9.36 -6.81
C HIS A 125 18.23 -8.92 -6.57
N ILE A 126 18.48 -7.61 -6.41
CA ILE A 126 19.80 -7.09 -6.06
C ILE A 126 20.24 -7.62 -4.70
N TRP A 127 19.37 -7.57 -3.68
CA TRP A 127 19.70 -8.09 -2.35
C TRP A 127 19.95 -9.59 -2.34
N THR A 128 19.18 -10.36 -3.11
CA THR A 128 19.41 -11.81 -3.26
C THR A 128 20.75 -12.08 -3.93
N ALA A 129 21.11 -11.34 -4.98
CA ALA A 129 22.40 -11.46 -5.64
C ALA A 129 23.57 -11.12 -4.70
N VAL A 130 23.43 -10.05 -3.90
CA VAL A 130 24.44 -9.69 -2.88
C VAL A 130 24.57 -10.78 -1.82
N GLY A 131 23.46 -11.35 -1.34
CA GLY A 131 23.48 -12.45 -0.37
C GLY A 131 24.17 -13.71 -0.92
N VAL A 132 23.85 -14.09 -2.16
CA VAL A 132 24.50 -15.23 -2.84
C VAL A 132 25.99 -14.96 -3.04
N LEU A 133 26.36 -13.74 -3.47
CA LEU A 133 27.76 -13.37 -3.66
C LEU A 133 28.54 -13.42 -2.34
N ALA A 134 27.96 -12.95 -1.24
CA ALA A 134 28.57 -13.02 0.09
C ALA A 134 28.79 -14.48 0.55
N LEU A 135 27.83 -15.38 0.28
CA LEU A 135 27.97 -16.81 0.56
C LEU A 135 29.08 -17.46 -0.29
N ILE A 136 29.16 -17.12 -1.58
CA ILE A 136 30.23 -17.60 -2.47
C ILE A 136 31.60 -17.13 -1.96
N LEU A 137 31.73 -15.84 -1.63
CA LEU A 137 32.96 -15.27 -1.06
C LEU A 137 33.34 -15.95 0.26
N LEU A 138 32.37 -16.14 1.17
CA LEU A 138 32.60 -16.82 2.44
C LEU A 138 33.10 -18.24 2.21
N PHE A 139 32.48 -18.98 1.27
CA PHE A 139 32.89 -20.33 0.94
C PHE A 139 34.30 -20.37 0.34
N LEU A 140 34.63 -19.40 -0.53
CA LEU A 140 35.96 -19.26 -1.11
C LEU A 140 37.02 -18.98 -0.04
N PHE A 141 36.75 -18.07 0.89
CA PHE A 141 37.65 -17.73 2.00
C PHE A 141 37.78 -18.87 3.01
N ALA A 142 36.70 -19.62 3.27
CA ALA A 142 36.73 -20.79 4.15
C ALA A 142 37.57 -21.95 3.59
N GLN A 143 37.80 -21.97 2.27
CA GLN A 143 38.67 -22.94 1.60
C GLN A 143 40.15 -22.55 1.63
N ILE A 144 40.49 -21.34 2.11
CA ILE A 144 41.89 -20.92 2.27
C ILE A 144 42.40 -21.49 3.60
N PRO A 145 43.28 -22.51 3.59
CA PRO A 145 43.90 -22.97 4.82
C PRO A 145 44.72 -21.82 5.41
N VAL A 146 44.39 -21.43 6.64
CA VAL A 146 45.23 -20.54 7.45
C VAL A 146 46.46 -21.36 7.84
N PHE A 147 47.55 -21.20 7.09
CA PHE A 147 48.88 -21.72 7.42
C PHE A 147 49.59 -20.78 8.40
#